data_AF-A0A356BWA0-F1
#
_entry.id   AF-A0A356BWA0-F1
#
_cell.length_a   1.000
_cell.length_b   1.000
_cell.length_c   1.000
_cell.angle_alpha   90.00
_cell.angle_beta   90.00
_cell.angle_gamma   90.00
#
_symmetry.space_group_name_H-M   'P 1'
#
loop_
_entity.id
_entity.type
_entity.pdbx_description
1 polymer ?
#
loop_
_entity_poly.entity_id
_entity_poly.type
_entity_poly.pdbx_seq_one_letter_code
_entity_poly.pdbx_strand_id
1 'polypeptide(L)'
;MQIVVCIKQVPETKTVAICPETGVLIRDGVDSIMNPFDLYALETALRIKEQLGATISVISMGPSQAETVIREAYQMGADRGYLLSDRAFAGADTLATSYTLA
;
A
#
# COMPACT_ATOMS: atom_id res chain seq x y z
N MET A 1 17.38 -8.59 12.72
CA MET A 1 17.37 -7.51 11.72
C MET A 1 15.98 -6.90 11.64
N GLN A 2 15.84 -5.59 11.44
CA GLN A 2 14.54 -4.90 11.30
C GLN A 2 14.37 -4.45 9.85
N ILE A 3 13.24 -4.77 9.24
CA ILE A 3 12.88 -4.38 7.87
C ILE A 3 11.59 -3.58 7.92
N VAL A 4 11.57 -2.42 7.27
CA VAL A 4 10.35 -1.64 7.03
C VAL A 4 9.98 -1.77 5.56
N VAL A 5 8.74 -2.13 5.28
CA VAL A 5 8.19 -2.17 3.92
C VAL A 5 7.10 -1.12 3.80
N CYS A 6 7.33 -0.12 2.95
CA CYS A 6 6.30 0.86 2.59
C CYS A 6 5.33 0.21 1.60
N ILE A 7 4.07 0.10 1.99
CA ILE A 7 3.00 -0.46 1.15
C ILE A 7 1.93 0.59 0.86
N LYS A 8 1.33 0.54 -0.31
CA LYS A 8 0.33 1.49 -0.78
C LYS A 8 -0.90 0.76 -1.31
N GLN A 9 -2.05 1.18 -0.82
CA GLN A 9 -3.32 0.81 -1.43
C GLN A 9 -3.54 1.64 -2.71
N VAL A 10 -3.87 0.96 -3.80
CA VAL A 10 -4.16 1.57 -5.11
C VAL A 10 -5.44 0.98 -5.69
N PRO A 11 -6.20 1.74 -6.50
CA PRO A 11 -7.29 1.15 -7.29
C PRO A 11 -6.74 0.10 -8.27
N GLU A 12 -7.44 -1.02 -8.47
CA GLU A 12 -7.04 -1.99 -9.49
C GLU A 12 -7.20 -1.41 -10.91
N THR A 13 -6.09 -1.29 -11.63
CA THR A 13 -6.07 -0.62 -12.94
C THR A 13 -6.28 -1.54 -14.14
N LYS A 14 -6.60 -2.83 -13.92
CA LYS A 14 -6.80 -3.79 -15.03
C LYS A 14 -8.11 -3.57 -15.79
N THR A 15 -9.08 -2.93 -15.15
CA THR A 15 -10.43 -2.67 -15.66
C THR A 15 -10.72 -1.17 -15.72
N VAL A 16 -9.76 -0.38 -16.21
CA VAL A 16 -10.00 1.04 -16.47
C VAL A 16 -10.84 1.18 -17.73
N ALA A 17 -12.13 1.46 -17.55
CA ALA A 17 -13.04 1.79 -18.64
C ALA A 17 -13.22 3.31 -18.75
N ILE A 18 -13.32 3.81 -19.98
CA ILE A 18 -13.68 5.21 -20.25
C ILE A 18 -15.10 5.21 -20.78
N CYS A 19 -15.96 6.05 -20.19
CA CYS A 19 -17.31 6.24 -20.69
C CYS A 19 -17.24 6.80 -22.12
N PRO A 20 -17.74 6.08 -23.14
CA PRO A 20 -17.63 6.50 -24.53
C PRO A 20 -18.34 7.83 -24.82
N GLU A 21 -19.39 8.14 -24.04
CA GLU A 21 -20.25 9.31 -24.23
C GLU A 21 -19.67 10.57 -23.60
N THR A 22 -19.05 10.44 -22.41
CA THR A 22 -18.57 11.59 -21.62
C THR A 22 -17.06 11.76 -21.67
N GLY A 23 -16.31 10.74 -22.11
CA GLY A 23 -14.85 10.70 -22.04
C GLY A 23 -14.30 10.62 -20.60
N VAL A 24 -15.16 10.45 -19.60
CA VAL A 24 -14.78 10.36 -18.19
C VAL A 24 -14.43 8.92 -17.82
N LEU A 25 -13.41 8.76 -16.99
CA LEU A 25 -12.99 7.46 -16.47
C LEU A 25 -14.08 6.89 -15.54
N ILE A 26 -14.54 5.67 -15.82
CA ILE A 26 -15.51 4.94 -14.99
C ILE A 26 -14.74 4.42 -13.78
N ARG A 27 -15.05 4.97 -12.60
CA ARG A 27 -14.38 4.64 -11.33
C ARG A 27 -15.22 3.77 -10.40
N ASP A 28 -16.49 3.56 -10.73
CA ASP A 28 -17.41 2.78 -9.91
C ASP A 28 -17.06 1.28 -9.98
N GLY A 29 -16.94 0.65 -8.81
CA GLY A 29 -16.70 -0.79 -8.69
C GLY A 29 -15.25 -1.25 -8.87
N VAL A 30 -14.27 -0.33 -8.85
CA VAL A 30 -12.86 -0.71 -8.86
C VAL A 30 -12.39 -1.01 -7.44
N ASP A 31 -12.07 -2.27 -7.17
CA ASP A 31 -11.52 -2.69 -5.89
C ASP A 31 -10.17 -2.01 -5.60
N SER A 32 -9.96 -1.67 -4.34
CA SER A 32 -8.69 -1.14 -3.85
C SER A 32 -7.81 -2.30 -3.36
N ILE A 33 -6.65 -2.46 -3.99
CA ILE A 33 -5.71 -3.57 -3.76
C ILE A 33 -4.38 -3.05 -3.23
N MET A 34 -3.56 -3.93 -2.66
CA MET A 34 -2.14 -3.62 -2.46
C MET A 34 -1.47 -3.43 -3.82
N ASN A 35 -0.67 -2.38 -3.97
CA ASN A 35 0.10 -2.15 -5.18
C ASN A 35 0.94 -3.41 -5.52
N PRO A 36 0.88 -3.95 -6.75
CA PRO A 36 1.58 -5.19 -7.09
C PRO A 36 3.09 -5.18 -6.86
N PHE A 37 3.74 -4.02 -7.00
CA PHE A 37 5.17 -3.89 -6.71
C PHE A 37 5.47 -3.97 -5.21
N ASP A 38 4.53 -3.55 -4.37
CA ASP A 38 4.68 -3.61 -2.92
C ASP A 38 4.50 -5.05 -2.41
N LEU A 39 3.70 -5.88 -3.11
CA LEU A 39 3.66 -7.33 -2.88
C LEU A 39 5.04 -7.97 -3.12
N TYR A 40 5.77 -7.55 -4.17
CA TYR A 40 7.12 -8.05 -4.41
C TYR A 40 8.12 -7.58 -3.35
N ALA A 41 7.96 -6.34 -2.86
CA ALA A 41 8.76 -5.83 -1.75
C ALA A 41 8.51 -6.60 -0.45
N LEU A 42 7.24 -6.87 -0.14
CA LEU A 42 6.84 -7.65 1.04
C LEU A 42 7.34 -9.10 0.94
N GLU A 43 7.17 -9.76 -0.21
CA GLU A 43 7.67 -11.11 -0.46
C GLU A 43 9.20 -11.18 -0.29
N THR A 44 9.93 -10.18 -0.78
CA THR A 44 11.38 -10.10 -0.60
C THR A 44 11.75 -9.99 0.89
N ALA A 45 11.03 -9.17 1.66
CA ALA A 45 11.23 -9.06 3.09
C ALA A 45 10.92 -10.39 3.83
N LEU A 46 9.87 -11.10 3.43
CA LEU A 46 9.49 -12.40 3.98
C LEU A 46 10.57 -13.46 3.75
N ARG A 47 11.13 -13.55 2.53
CA ARG A 47 12.26 -14.45 2.24
C ARG A 47 13.48 -14.14 3.10
N ILE A 48 13.79 -12.86 3.29
CA ILE A 48 14.89 -12.43 4.15
C ILE A 48 14.60 -12.80 5.61
N LYS A 49 13.35 -12.66 6.07
CA LYS A 49 12.92 -13.08 7.41
C LYS A 49 13.09 -14.58 7.62
N GLU A 50 12.70 -15.41 6.66
CA GLU A 50 12.88 -16.86 6.74
C GLU A 50 14.36 -17.27 6.88
N GLN A 51 15.24 -16.57 6.16
CA GLN A 51 16.68 -16.89 6.17
C GLN A 51 17.41 -16.36 7.41
N LEU A 52 17.04 -15.17 7.90
CA LEU A 52 17.83 -14.41 8.87
C LEU A 52 17.09 -14.07 10.16
N GLY A 53 15.85 -14.55 10.34
CA GLY A 53 15.02 -14.25 11.52
C GLY A 53 14.71 -12.76 11.66
N ALA A 54 14.48 -12.06 10.55
CA ALA A 54 14.16 -10.63 10.56
C ALA A 54 12.76 -10.36 11.12
N THR A 55 12.56 -9.15 11.64
CA THR A 55 11.23 -8.62 11.99
C THR A 55 10.80 -7.62 10.92
N ILE A 56 9.57 -7.76 10.43
CA ILE A 56 9.01 -6.96 9.36
C ILE A 56 7.93 -6.03 9.92
N SER A 57 8.12 -4.74 9.72
CA SER A 57 7.09 -3.72 9.93
C SER A 57 6.59 -3.22 8.59
N VAL A 58 5.27 -3.15 8.39
CA VAL A 58 4.67 -2.50 7.23
C VAL A 58 4.13 -1.13 7.60
N ILE A 59 4.26 -0.17 6.70
CA ILE A 59 3.73 1.18 6.86
C ILE A 59 2.98 1.60 5.61
N SER A 60 1.81 2.22 5.80
CA SER A 60 1.06 2.84 4.72
C SER A 60 0.62 4.24 5.11
N MET A 61 0.73 5.18 4.17
CA MET A 61 0.15 6.51 4.27
C MET A 61 -1.11 6.57 3.41
N GLY A 62 -2.26 6.84 4.03
CA GLY A 62 -3.53 6.85 3.31
C GLY A 62 -4.73 7.02 4.23
N PRO A 63 -5.95 7.07 3.66
CA PRO A 63 -7.18 7.11 4.43
C PRO A 63 -7.37 5.82 5.25
N SER A 64 -8.33 5.81 6.17
CA SER A 64 -8.62 4.66 7.05
C SER A 64 -8.82 3.34 6.30
N GLN A 65 -9.34 3.40 5.07
CA GLN A 65 -9.55 2.22 4.23
C GLN A 65 -8.23 1.51 3.83
N ALA A 66 -7.08 2.18 3.87
CA ALA A 66 -5.77 1.60 3.59
C ALA A 66 -5.31 0.63 4.70
N GLU A 67 -6.03 0.58 5.82
CA GLU A 67 -5.82 -0.46 6.84
C GLU A 67 -6.01 -1.88 6.27
N THR A 68 -6.81 -2.05 5.21
CA THR A 68 -7.04 -3.38 4.61
C THR A 68 -5.76 -4.00 4.07
N VAL A 69 -4.90 -3.22 3.39
CA VAL A 69 -3.63 -3.73 2.86
C VAL A 69 -2.61 -4.00 3.97
N ILE A 70 -2.70 -3.30 5.11
CA ILE A 70 -1.89 -3.60 6.30
C ILE A 70 -2.33 -4.93 6.92
N ARG A 71 -3.64 -5.18 7.02
CA ARG A 71 -4.19 -6.45 7.52
C ARG A 71 -3.84 -7.61 6.59
N GLU A 72 -3.88 -7.40 5.28
CA GLU A 72 -3.43 -8.37 4.28
C GLU A 72 -1.94 -8.71 4.47
N ALA A 73 -1.07 -7.70 4.62
CA ALA A 73 0.35 -7.94 4.88
C ALA A 73 0.60 -8.68 6.20
N TYR A 74 -0.20 -8.42 7.25
CA TYR A 74 -0.13 -9.17 8.51
C TYR A 74 -0.53 -10.63 8.31
N GLN A 75 -1.58 -10.91 7.53
CA GLN A 75 -1.97 -12.28 7.17
C GLN A 75 -0.89 -13.02 6.39
N MET A 76 -0.08 -12.30 5.61
CA MET A 76 1.07 -12.85 4.87
C MET A 76 2.33 -13.08 5.74
N GLY A 77 2.39 -12.54 6.95
CA GLY A 77 3.49 -12.78 7.89
C GLY A 77 4.32 -11.56 8.29
N ALA A 78 3.86 -10.33 7.98
CA ALA A 78 4.40 -9.13 8.60
C ALA A 78 4.13 -9.13 10.12
N ASP A 79 5.07 -8.60 10.92
CA ASP A 79 4.98 -8.64 12.38
C ASP A 79 4.26 -7.43 12.97
N ARG A 80 4.36 -6.27 12.32
CA ARG A 80 3.77 -5.00 12.78
C ARG A 80 3.22 -4.22 11.61
N GLY A 81 2.17 -3.43 11.85
CA GLY A 81 1.55 -2.57 10.85
C GLY A 81 1.28 -1.17 11.39
N TYR A 82 1.54 -0.15 10.57
CA TYR A 82 1.34 1.25 10.91
C TYR A 82 0.57 1.95 9.79
N LEU A 83 -0.53 2.61 10.16
CA LEU A 83 -1.30 3.46 9.27
C LEU A 83 -1.05 4.94 9.62
N LEU A 84 -0.47 5.69 8.70
CA LEU A 84 -0.40 7.14 8.77
C LEU A 84 -1.63 7.73 8.09
N SER A 85 -2.62 8.11 8.90
CA SER A 85 -3.90 8.65 8.43
C SER A 85 -4.17 10.00 9.10
N ASP A 86 -4.01 11.08 8.34
CA ASP A 86 -4.37 12.44 8.73
C ASP A 86 -4.79 13.22 7.47
N ARG A 87 -5.75 14.13 7.62
CA ARG A 87 -6.17 15.03 6.54
C ARG A 87 -5.06 15.99 6.12
N ALA A 88 -4.07 16.23 6.99
CA ALA A 88 -2.87 17.00 6.66
C ALA A 88 -2.07 16.40 5.48
N PHE A 89 -2.22 15.09 5.22
CA PHE A 89 -1.54 14.40 4.10
C PHE A 89 -2.34 14.42 2.78
N ALA A 90 -3.55 14.98 2.78
CA ALA A 90 -4.40 15.00 1.60
C ALA A 90 -3.78 15.83 0.46
N GLY A 91 -3.72 15.25 -0.75
CA GLY A 91 -3.17 15.94 -1.92
C GLY A 91 -1.65 15.99 -1.99
N ALA A 92 -0.95 15.24 -1.12
CA ALA A 92 0.51 15.12 -1.15
C ALA A 92 1.00 14.62 -2.52
N ASP A 93 2.01 15.31 -3.06
CA ASP A 93 2.79 14.82 -4.20
C ASP A 93 3.85 13.80 -3.75
N THR A 94 4.79 13.45 -4.63
CA THR A 94 5.84 12.48 -4.31
C THR A 94 6.81 12.98 -3.24
N LEU A 95 7.13 14.28 -3.19
CA LEU A 95 8.04 14.86 -2.21
C LEU A 95 7.38 14.95 -0.83
N ALA A 96 6.14 15.42 -0.75
CA ALA A 96 5.39 15.47 0.50
C ALA A 96 5.11 14.05 1.04
N THR A 97 4.82 13.10 0.16
CA THR A 97 4.66 11.69 0.55
C THR A 97 5.96 11.11 1.12
N SER A 98 7.10 11.33 0.45
CA SER A 98 8.38 10.81 0.94
C SER A 98 8.82 11.48 2.24
N TYR A 99 8.56 12.78 2.42
CA TYR A 99 8.84 13.49 3.66
C TYR A 99 8.01 12.95 4.84
N THR A 100 6.76 12.55 4.59
CA THR A 100 5.90 11.96 5.62
C THR A 100 6.34 10.55 6.03
N LEU A 101 6.94 9.80 5.10
CA LEU A 101 7.38 8.42 5.31
C LEU A 101 8.83 8.28 5.85
N ALA A 102 9.65 9.33 5.74
CA ALA A 102 11.06 9.34 6.14
C ALA A 102 11.25 9.65 7.64
#